data_AF-A0AA50XBN0-F1
#
_entry.id   AF-A0AA50XBN0-F1
#
_cell.length_a   1.000
_cell.length_b   1.000
_cell.length_c   1.000
_cell.angle_alpha   90.00
_cell.angle_beta   90.00
_cell.angle_gamma   90.00
#
_symmetry.space_group_name_H-M   'P 1'
#
loop_
_entity.id
_entity.type
_entity.pdbx_description
1 polymer ?
#
loop_
_entity_poly.entity_id
_entity_poly.type
_entity_poly.pdbx_seq_one_letter_code
_entity_poly.pdbx_strand_id
1 'polypeptide(L)'
;GALDTNWHEVVESFDDMNLKEELLRGIYAYGFEKPSAIQQRAIMPCILKRDVIAQAQSGTGKTATFSISILQQIDTSIRECQALILAPT
;
A
#
# COMPACT_ATOMS: atom_id res chain seq x y z
N GLY A 1 17.55 -16.88 -4.79
CA GLY A 1 18.22 -15.58 -4.68
C GLY A 1 17.20 -14.60 -4.13
N ALA A 2 17.57 -13.80 -3.14
CA ALA A 2 16.73 -12.68 -2.73
C ALA A 2 16.74 -11.62 -3.85
N LEU A 3 15.62 -10.96 -4.09
CA LEU A 3 15.58 -9.79 -4.97
C LEU A 3 16.36 -8.65 -4.33
N ASP A 4 17.25 -8.02 -5.09
CA ASP A 4 17.89 -6.77 -4.67
C ASP A 4 16.91 -5.61 -4.87
N THR A 5 16.69 -4.82 -3.81
CA THR A 5 15.81 -3.65 -3.89
C THR A 5 16.49 -2.51 -4.64
N ASN A 6 15.77 -1.89 -5.58
CA ASN A 6 16.15 -0.63 -6.24
C ASN A 6 15.39 0.57 -5.67
N TRP A 7 14.61 0.36 -4.60
CA TRP A 7 13.87 1.38 -3.86
C TRP A 7 14.36 1.40 -2.42
N HIS A 8 14.88 2.54 -1.97
CA HIS A 8 15.52 2.68 -0.66
C HIS A 8 14.80 3.67 0.28
N GLU A 9 13.78 4.36 -0.21
CA GLU A 9 12.97 5.24 0.63
C GLU A 9 12.09 4.42 1.59
N VAL A 10 12.02 4.89 2.83
CA VAL A 10 11.27 4.29 3.93
C VAL A 10 10.44 5.39 4.57
N VAL A 11 9.13 5.16 4.70
CA VAL A 11 8.22 6.09 5.37
C VAL A 11 7.69 5.44 6.64
N GLU A 12 8.04 6.01 7.80
CA GLU A 12 7.82 5.38 9.11
C GLU A 12 6.44 5.63 9.72
N SER A 13 5.67 6.61 9.21
CA SER A 13 4.29 6.86 9.59
C SER A 13 3.34 6.88 8.39
N PHE A 14 2.08 6.48 8.59
CA PHE A 14 1.05 6.67 7.57
C PHE A 14 0.75 8.15 7.32
N ASP A 15 0.94 9.00 8.34
CA ASP A 15 0.75 10.46 8.21
C ASP A 15 1.71 11.09 7.20
N ASP A 16 2.90 10.52 7.05
CA ASP A 16 3.95 11.01 6.15
C ASP A 16 3.76 10.54 4.69
N MET A 17 2.75 9.70 4.42
CA MET A 17 2.49 9.16 3.08
C MET A 17 1.53 10.04 2.25
N ASN A 18 1.08 11.18 2.79
CA ASN A 18 0.14 12.10 2.13
C ASN A 18 -1.14 11.40 1.61
N LEU A 19 -1.72 10.54 2.44
CA LEU A 19 -2.94 9.79 2.13
C LEU A 19 -4.19 10.67 2.23
N LYS A 20 -5.25 10.31 1.51
CA LYS A 20 -6.58 10.93 1.67
C LYS A 20 -7.01 10.80 3.13
N GLU A 21 -7.55 11.87 3.73
CA GLU A 21 -7.90 11.88 5.15
C GLU A 21 -8.85 10.75 5.55
N GLU A 22 -9.85 10.45 4.72
CA GLU A 22 -10.82 9.37 4.99
C GLU A 22 -10.14 7.98 4.99
N LEU A 23 -9.17 7.78 4.09
CA LEU A 23 -8.38 6.56 4.04
C LEU A 23 -7.49 6.43 5.28
N LEU A 24 -6.82 7.51 5.67
CA LEU A 24 -5.97 7.55 6.86
C LEU A 24 -6.76 7.23 8.14
N ARG A 25 -7.96 7.82 8.29
CA ARG A 25 -8.89 7.49 9.37
C ARG A 25 -9.27 6.01 9.36
N GLY A 26 -9.55 5.44 8.19
CA GLY A 26 -9.87 4.02 8.04
C GLY A 26 -8.72 3.09 8.45
N ILE A 27 -7.47 3.46 8.13
CA ILE A 27 -6.26 2.72 8.52
C ILE A 27 -6.16 2.63 10.05
N TYR A 28 -6.28 3.76 10.74
CA TYR A 28 -6.22 3.80 12.21
C TYR A 28 -7.41 3.12 12.86
N ALA A 29 -8.62 3.30 12.32
CA ALA A 29 -9.83 2.64 12.83
C ALA A 29 -9.79 1.11 12.68
N TYR A 30 -9.09 0.59 11.66
CA TYR A 30 -8.84 -0.84 11.50
C TYR A 30 -7.86 -1.40 12.56
N GLY A 31 -7.10 -0.52 13.22
CA GLY A 31 -6.13 -0.89 14.27
C GLY A 31 -4.68 -0.91 13.82
N PHE A 32 -4.35 -0.37 12.64
CA PHE A 32 -2.94 -0.14 12.28
C PHE A 32 -2.43 1.10 12.99
N GLU A 33 -1.34 0.97 13.75
CA GLU A 33 -0.68 2.12 14.41
C GLU A 33 0.54 2.60 13.63
N LYS A 34 1.37 1.66 13.18
CA LYS A 34 2.58 1.95 12.39
C LYS A 34 2.66 1.03 11.17
N PRO A 35 3.18 1.52 10.03
CA PRO A 35 3.38 0.69 8.86
C PRO A 35 4.40 -0.42 9.15
N SER A 36 4.10 -1.63 8.70
CA SER A 36 5.04 -2.77 8.70
C SER A 36 6.20 -2.54 7.73
N ALA A 37 7.26 -3.33 7.83
CA ALA A 37 8.46 -3.17 6.99
C ALA A 37 8.18 -3.15 5.47
N ILE A 38 7.19 -3.93 5.01
CA ILE A 38 6.76 -3.91 3.60
C ILE A 38 5.91 -2.69 3.28
N GLN A 39 5.00 -2.28 4.18
CA GLN A 39 4.16 -1.09 4.00
C GLN A 39 5.00 0.18 3.89
N GLN A 40 6.02 0.32 4.76
CA GLN A 40 6.96 1.46 4.78
C GLN A 40 7.69 1.68 3.45
N ARG A 41 7.92 0.60 2.69
CA ARG A 41 8.71 0.62 1.45
C ARG A 41 7.86 0.56 0.18
N ALA A 42 6.72 -0.13 0.23
CA ALA A 42 5.95 -0.46 -0.96
C ALA A 42 4.72 0.43 -1.19
N ILE A 43 4.16 1.10 -0.16
CA ILE A 43 2.98 1.96 -0.35
C ILE A 43 3.31 3.15 -1.27
N MET A 44 4.39 3.88 -0.98
CA MET A 44 4.77 5.06 -1.77
C MET A 44 5.05 4.78 -3.25
N PRO A 45 5.91 3.82 -3.64
CA PRO A 45 6.12 3.54 -5.07
C PRO A 45 4.85 3.09 -5.79
N CYS A 46 3.93 2.37 -5.11
CA CYS A 46 2.62 2.03 -5.67
C CYS A 46 1.73 3.25 -5.88
N ILE A 47 1.67 4.19 -4.92
CA ILE A 47 0.94 5.47 -5.05
C ILE A 47 1.51 6.33 -6.17
N LEU A 48 2.83 6.29 -6.36
CA LEU A 48 3.55 6.95 -7.46
C LEU A 48 3.37 6.24 -8.82
N LYS A 49 2.46 5.26 -8.91
CA LYS A 49 2.12 4.53 -10.14
C LYS A 49 3.31 3.81 -10.80
N ARG A 50 4.26 3.35 -9.98
CA ARG A 50 5.37 2.51 -10.46
C ARG A 50 4.93 1.04 -10.49
N ASP A 51 5.54 0.28 -11.39
CA ASP A 51 5.47 -1.17 -11.32
C ASP A 51 6.36 -1.65 -10.16
N VAL A 52 5.78 -2.42 -9.24
CA VAL A 52 6.45 -2.86 -8.01
C VAL A 52 6.45 -4.37 -7.92
N ILE A 53 7.64 -4.95 -7.74
CA ILE A 53 7.82 -6.35 -7.35
C ILE A 53 8.16 -6.37 -5.85
N ALA A 54 7.25 -6.91 -5.05
CA ALA A 54 7.39 -6.99 -3.60
C ALA A 54 7.49 -8.46 -3.14
N GLN A 55 8.65 -8.84 -2.60
CA GLN A 55 8.85 -10.16 -2.00
C GLN A 55 8.80 -10.04 -0.47
N ALA A 56 7.76 -10.60 0.15
CA ALA A 56 7.63 -10.66 1.61
C ALA A 56 6.87 -11.92 2.05
N GLN A 57 7.14 -12.39 3.28
CA GLN A 57 6.49 -13.56 3.87
C GLN A 57 5.00 -13.32 4.17
N SER A 58 4.20 -14.37 4.36
CA SER A 58 2.81 -14.23 4.83
C SER A 58 2.74 -13.58 6.21
N GLY A 59 1.64 -12.88 6.51
CA GLY A 59 1.48 -12.14 7.78
C GLY A 59 2.22 -10.80 7.86
N THR A 60 2.98 -10.40 6.84
CA THR A 60 3.77 -9.15 6.87
C THR A 60 2.99 -7.88 6.50
N GLY A 61 1.69 -7.98 6.19
CA GLY A 61 0.86 -6.81 5.82
C GLY A 61 0.82 -6.49 4.32
N LYS A 62 1.19 -7.44 3.45
CA LYS A 62 1.09 -7.28 1.98
C LYS A 62 -0.32 -6.90 1.51
N THR A 63 -1.37 -7.52 2.07
CA THR A 63 -2.76 -7.23 1.70
C THR A 63 -3.11 -5.76 1.95
N ALA A 64 -2.84 -5.27 3.15
CA ALA A 64 -3.05 -3.86 3.47
C ALA A 64 -2.20 -2.94 2.58
N THR A 65 -0.97 -3.34 2.21
CA THR A 65 -0.09 -2.55 1.34
C THR A 65 -0.76 -2.23 -0.01
N PHE A 66 -1.24 -3.25 -0.74
CA PHE A 66 -1.90 -2.98 -2.02
C PHE A 66 -3.30 -2.38 -1.83
N SER A 67 -4.04 -2.74 -0.78
CA SER A 67 -5.37 -2.17 -0.55
C SER A 67 -5.31 -0.66 -0.29
N ILE A 68 -4.39 -0.20 0.56
CA ILE A 68 -4.17 1.23 0.83
C ILE A 68 -3.74 1.94 -0.45
N SER A 69 -2.79 1.36 -1.19
CA SER A 69 -2.28 1.95 -2.43
C SER A 69 -3.35 2.08 -3.52
N ILE A 70 -4.26 1.10 -3.62
CA ILE A 70 -5.39 1.12 -4.55
C ILE A 70 -6.41 2.17 -4.11
N LEU A 71 -6.88 2.13 -2.86
CA LEU A 71 -7.89 3.06 -2.34
C LEU A 71 -7.43 4.52 -2.42
N GLN A 72 -6.13 4.77 -2.24
CA GLN A 72 -5.55 6.10 -2.43
C GLN A 72 -5.75 6.61 -3.87
N GLN A 73 -5.76 5.73 -4.86
CA GLN A 73 -5.84 6.07 -6.28
C GLN A 73 -7.26 6.03 -6.87
N ILE A 74 -8.21 5.36 -6.21
CA ILE A 74 -9.61 5.29 -6.68
C ILE A 74 -10.23 6.69 -6.77
N ASP A 75 -10.89 6.95 -7.90
CA ASP A 75 -11.80 8.08 -8.08
C ASP A 75 -13.23 7.64 -7.74
N THR A 76 -13.78 8.18 -6.66
CA THR A 76 -15.11 7.82 -6.16
C THR A 76 -16.26 8.40 -6.99
N SER A 77 -15.98 9.32 -7.92
CA SER A 77 -16.97 9.85 -8.85
C SER A 77 -17.24 8.91 -10.02
N ILE A 78 -16.30 8.01 -10.35
CA ILE A 78 -16.37 7.07 -11.47
C ILE A 78 -16.91 5.72 -11.00
N ARG A 79 -18.04 5.30 -11.55
CA ARG A 79 -18.73 4.03 -11.20
C ARG A 79 -18.36 2.87 -12.12
N GLU A 80 -17.07 2.69 -12.35
CA GLU A 80 -16.50 1.65 -13.20
C GLU A 80 -15.39 0.88 -12.46
N CYS A 81 -14.97 -0.26 -13.01
CA CYS A 81 -13.85 -1.01 -12.44
C CYS A 81 -12.53 -0.27 -12.67
N GLN A 82 -11.83 0.12 -11.59
CA GLN A 82 -10.59 0.89 -11.64
C GLN A 82 -9.36 0.11 -11.15
N ALA A 83 -9.56 -1.03 -10.48
CA ALA A 83 -8.49 -1.88 -10.00
C ALA A 83 -8.93 -3.35 -10.00
N LEU A 84 -8.00 -4.23 -10.37
CA LEU A 84 -8.20 -5.69 -10.36
C LEU A 84 -7.11 -6.32 -9.51
N ILE A 85 -7.51 -7.08 -8.50
CA ILE A 85 -6.61 -7.92 -7.70
C ILE A 85 -6.86 -9.36 -8.12
N LEU A 86 -5.79 -10.06 -8.50
CA LEU A 86 -5.82 -11.49 -8.79
C LEU A 86 -5.22 -12.23 -7.60
N ALA A 87 -5.99 -13.16 -7.04
CA ALA A 87 -5.54 -14.08 -6.01
C ALA A 87 -5.60 -15.51 -6.55
N PRO A 88 -4.72 -16.42 -6.06
CA PRO A 88 -4.74 -17.81 -6.49
C PRO A 88 -5.97 -18.58 -6.02
N THR A 89 -6.61 -18.17 -4.91
CA THR A 89 -7.83 -18.75 -4.32
C THR A 89 -8.62 -17.70 -3.55
#